data_AF-A0A7Y7ECC0-F1
#
_entry.id   AF-A0A7Y7ECC0-F1
#
_cell.length_a   1.000
_cell.length_b   1.000
_cell.length_c   1.000
_cell.angle_alpha   90.00
_cell.angle_beta   90.00
_cell.angle_gamma   90.00
#
_symmetry.space_group_name_H-M   'P 1'
#
loop_
_entity.id
_entity.type
_entity.pdbx_description
1 polymer ?
#
loop_
_entity_poly.entity_id
_entity_poly.type
_entity_poly.pdbx_seq_one_letter_code
_entity_poly.pdbx_strand_id
1 'polypeptide(L)'
;VKQAIAHVHVKDAIMHGEDGEPDYTFAGEGSAHVEAILEDLLRSGYEGMIAIEPHIVKVFHLKEENPDESRAYHLYVEYGQRFEKLFHKIENRVKGD
;
A
#
# COMPACT_ATOMS: atom_id res chain seq x y z
N VAL A 1 21.59 -2.11 6.34
CA VAL A 1 20.61 -1.40 5.48
C VAL A 1 19.25 -1.36 6.14
N LYS A 2 18.64 -2.49 6.54
CA LYS A 2 17.33 -2.51 7.24
C LYS A 2 17.26 -1.62 8.48
N GLN A 3 18.32 -1.61 9.31
CA GLN A 3 18.41 -0.77 10.51
C GLN A 3 18.47 0.75 10.21
N ALA A 4 18.73 1.12 8.95
CA ALA A 4 18.77 2.51 8.50
C ALA A 4 17.45 2.93 7.82
N ILE A 5 16.46 2.03 7.70
CA ILE A 5 15.12 2.38 7.21
C ILE A 5 14.44 3.20 8.31
N ALA A 6 14.14 4.46 8.02
CA ALA A 6 13.47 5.35 8.96
C ALA A 6 11.94 5.43 8.72
N HIS A 7 11.53 5.26 7.46
CA HIS A 7 10.16 5.43 7.03
C HIS A 7 9.86 4.54 5.82
N VAL A 8 8.65 3.96 5.77
CA VAL A 8 8.17 3.13 4.66
C VAL A 8 6.90 3.72 4.08
N HIS A 9 6.85 3.87 2.75
CA HIS A 9 5.65 4.21 2.02
C HIS A 9 5.07 2.96 1.35
N VAL A 10 3.77 2.76 1.45
CA VAL A 10 3.07 1.61 0.87
C VAL A 10 2.25 2.06 -0.34
N LYS A 11 2.58 1.48 -1.49
CA LYS A 11 1.82 1.50 -2.73
C LYS A 11 1.92 0.12 -3.37
N ASP A 12 0.91 -0.29 -4.13
CA ASP A 12 0.91 -1.58 -4.82
C ASP A 12 0.25 -1.42 -6.19
N ALA A 13 0.72 -2.20 -7.16
CA ALA A 13 0.27 -2.10 -8.54
C ALA A 13 0.62 -3.36 -9.34
N ILE A 14 -0.05 -3.54 -10.48
CA ILE A 14 0.25 -4.58 -11.47
C ILE A 14 0.80 -3.90 -12.73
N MET A 15 1.95 -4.38 -13.20
CA MET A 15 2.53 -3.92 -14.45
C MET A 15 2.16 -4.89 -15.57
N HIS A 16 1.53 -4.39 -16.64
CA HIS A 16 1.03 -5.21 -17.75
C HIS A 16 2.00 -5.33 -18.93
N GLY A 17 3.15 -4.65 -18.89
CA GLY A 17 4.19 -4.66 -19.92
C GLY A 17 5.48 -3.99 -19.46
N GLU A 18 6.51 -3.93 -20.30
CA GLU A 18 7.78 -3.26 -19.96
C GLU A 18 7.67 -1.73 -19.96
N ASP A 19 6.74 -1.18 -20.75
CA ASP A 19 6.48 0.25 -20.87
C ASP A 19 5.03 0.58 -20.44
N GLY A 20 4.83 1.67 -19.69
CA GLY A 20 3.51 2.19 -19.32
C GLY A 20 3.35 2.58 -17.86
N GLU A 21 2.20 3.18 -17.53
CA GLU A 21 1.78 3.38 -16.13
C GLU A 21 1.16 2.05 -15.63
N PRO A 22 1.48 1.64 -14.39
CA PRO A 22 0.93 0.42 -13.83
C PRO A 22 -0.52 0.64 -13.36
N ASP A 23 -1.28 -0.45 -13.31
CA ASP A 23 -2.62 -0.45 -12.71
C ASP A 23 -2.48 -0.52 -11.19
N TYR A 24 -2.72 0.62 -10.52
CA TYR A 24 -2.63 0.73 -9.07
C TYR A 24 -3.74 -0.04 -8.37
N THR A 25 -3.37 -0.79 -7.32
CA THR A 25 -4.26 -1.67 -6.56
C THR A 25 -4.27 -1.32 -5.08
N PHE A 26 -5.13 -1.97 -4.30
CA PHE A 26 -4.97 -1.98 -2.84
C PHE A 26 -3.70 -2.73 -2.45
N ALA A 27 -3.16 -2.39 -1.27
CA ALA A 27 -1.99 -3.05 -0.72
C ALA A 27 -2.21 -4.56 -0.59
N GLY A 28 -1.31 -5.38 -1.15
CA GLY A 28 -1.38 -6.83 -1.14
C GLY A 28 -2.13 -7.45 -2.31
N GLU A 29 -2.76 -6.64 -3.18
CA GLU A 29 -3.45 -7.10 -4.39
C GLU A 29 -2.58 -6.99 -5.65
N GLY A 30 -1.44 -6.29 -5.57
CA GLY A 30 -0.55 -6.09 -6.71
C GLY A 30 0.71 -6.96 -6.65
N SER A 31 1.72 -6.57 -7.41
CA SER A 31 2.97 -7.33 -7.57
C SER A 31 4.11 -6.82 -6.69
N ALA A 32 3.87 -5.88 -5.77
CA ALA A 32 4.92 -5.29 -4.93
C ALA A 32 5.34 -6.17 -3.74
N HIS A 33 4.74 -7.36 -3.55
CA HIS A 33 5.02 -8.27 -2.44
C HIS A 33 4.86 -7.61 -1.04
N VAL A 34 3.85 -6.75 -0.89
CA VAL A 34 3.63 -5.96 0.33
C VAL A 34 3.58 -6.83 1.59
N GLU A 35 2.88 -7.97 1.56
CA GLU A 35 2.80 -8.85 2.73
C GLU A 35 4.19 -9.34 3.19
N ALA A 36 5.02 -9.80 2.25
CA ALA A 36 6.32 -10.37 2.56
C ALA A 36 7.31 -9.31 3.08
N ILE A 37 7.28 -8.10 2.50
CA ILE A 37 8.12 -6.99 2.92
C ILE A 37 7.74 -6.52 4.34
N LEU A 38 6.44 -6.37 4.62
CA LEU A 38 5.98 -5.99 5.96
C LEU A 38 6.33 -7.05 7.01
N GLU A 39 6.16 -8.33 6.67
CA GLU A 39 6.52 -9.44 7.55
C GLU A 39 8.04 -9.41 7.87
N ASP A 40 8.88 -9.23 6.85
CA ASP A 40 10.33 -9.14 7.01
C ASP A 40 10.77 -7.91 7.82
N LEU A 41 10.10 -6.76 7.65
CA LEU A 41 10.33 -5.56 8.45
C LEU A 41 10.01 -5.81 9.93
N LEU A 42 8.84 -6.37 10.22
CA LEU A 42 8.40 -6.65 11.59
C LEU A 42 9.32 -7.66 12.28
N ARG A 43 9.70 -8.76 11.60
CA ARG A 43 10.66 -9.74 12.12
C ARG A 43 12.05 -9.16 12.34
N SER A 44 12.41 -8.12 11.59
CA SER A 44 13.69 -7.40 11.75
C SER A 44 13.67 -6.36 12.89
N GLY A 45 12.55 -6.22 13.62
CA GLY A 45 12.40 -5.26 14.71
C GLY A 45 12.21 -3.81 14.22
N TYR A 46 11.61 -3.61 13.05
CA TYR A 46 11.30 -2.27 12.56
C TYR A 46 10.19 -1.61 13.39
N GLU A 47 10.49 -0.45 13.98
CA GLU A 47 9.57 0.34 14.81
C GLU A 47 9.27 1.72 14.19
N GLY A 48 9.70 1.95 12.95
CA GLY A 48 9.50 3.21 12.23
C GLY A 48 8.08 3.39 11.68
N MET A 49 7.81 4.57 11.12
CA MET A 49 6.49 4.88 10.56
C MET A 49 6.21 4.11 9.27
N ILE A 50 4.92 3.85 9.01
CA ILE A 50 4.43 3.32 7.73
C ILE A 50 3.33 4.25 7.24
N ALA A 51 3.53 4.86 6.07
CA ALA A 51 2.56 5.72 5.42
C ALA A 51 1.92 5.02 4.22
N ILE A 52 0.60 5.07 4.11
CA ILE A 52 -0.10 4.68 2.89
C ILE A 52 0.07 5.80 1.84
N GLU A 53 0.33 5.43 0.60
CA GLU A 53 0.43 6.37 -0.52
C GLU A 53 -0.42 5.87 -1.70
N PRO A 54 -1.76 5.81 -1.54
CA PRO A 54 -2.65 5.23 -2.52
C PRO A 54 -2.68 6.07 -3.79
N HIS A 55 -2.13 5.52 -4.88
CA HIS A 55 -2.18 6.14 -6.21
C HIS A 55 -3.40 5.71 -7.03
N ILE A 56 -4.34 4.97 -6.41
CA ILE A 56 -5.60 4.53 -7.04
C ILE A 56 -6.42 5.73 -7.58
N VAL A 57 -6.32 6.89 -6.94
CA VAL A 57 -7.05 8.11 -7.35
C VAL A 57 -6.47 8.75 -8.62
N LYS A 58 -5.22 8.43 -9.00
CA LYS A 58 -4.56 9.02 -10.18
C LYS A 58 -5.27 8.68 -11.49
N VAL A 59 -6.04 7.58 -11.53
CA VAL A 59 -6.91 7.22 -12.66
C VAL A 59 -8.01 8.28 -12.91
N PHE A 60 -8.42 9.04 -11.88
CA PHE A 60 -9.48 10.05 -12.00
C PHE A 60 -8.99 11.42 -12.47
N HIS A 61 -7.71 11.75 -12.25
CA HIS A 61 -7.15 13.03 -12.68
C HIS A 61 -6.97 13.15 -14.20
N LEU A 62 -6.99 12.04 -14.94
CA LEU A 62 -6.67 12.05 -16.37
C LEU A 62 -7.87 12.20 -17.30
N LYS A 63 -9.14 12.10 -16.83
CA LYS A 63 -10.30 12.06 -17.75
C LYS A 63 -11.64 12.65 -17.29
N GLU A 64 -11.82 13.13 -16.06
CA GLU A 64 -13.12 13.67 -15.63
C GLU A 64 -13.14 15.21 -15.58
N GLU A 65 -14.10 15.81 -16.28
CA GLU A 65 -14.36 17.27 -16.24
C GLU A 65 -14.92 17.73 -14.88
N ASN A 66 -15.32 16.80 -13.99
CA ASN A 66 -15.81 17.07 -12.63
C ASN A 66 -15.27 16.02 -11.64
N PRO A 67 -14.17 16.28 -10.93
CA PRO A 67 -13.63 15.33 -9.95
C PRO A 67 -14.61 15.14 -8.78
N ASP A 68 -15.01 13.89 -8.52
CA ASP A 68 -15.79 13.53 -7.34
C ASP A 68 -14.88 13.42 -6.10
N GLU A 69 -14.72 14.54 -5.39
CA GLU A 69 -13.95 14.61 -4.14
C GLU A 69 -14.46 13.63 -3.07
N SER A 70 -15.77 13.34 -3.05
CA SER A 70 -16.35 12.40 -2.08
C SER A 70 -15.83 10.98 -2.35
N ARG A 71 -15.74 10.59 -3.63
CA ARG A 71 -15.20 9.30 -4.04
C ARG A 71 -13.70 9.17 -3.73
N ALA A 72 -12.91 10.23 -3.96
CA ALA A 72 -11.49 10.24 -3.61
C ALA A 72 -11.28 10.04 -2.09
N TYR A 73 -12.06 10.74 -1.28
CA TYR A 73 -12.05 10.57 0.18
C TYR A 73 -12.46 9.14 0.58
N HIS A 74 -13.54 8.60 0.03
CA HIS A 74 -14.00 7.25 0.35
C HIS A 74 -12.97 6.18 -0.02
N LEU A 75 -12.32 6.31 -1.18
CA LEU A 75 -11.25 5.40 -1.60
C LEU A 75 -10.02 5.49 -0.68
N TYR A 76 -9.64 6.70 -0.25
CA TYR A 76 -8.55 6.88 0.71
C TYR A 76 -8.86 6.17 2.05
N VAL A 77 -10.06 6.38 2.58
CA VAL A 77 -10.51 5.74 3.83
C VAL A 77 -10.56 4.22 3.67
N GLU A 78 -11.11 3.73 2.56
CA GLU A 78 -11.16 2.29 2.28
C GLU A 78 -9.76 1.68 2.19
N TYR A 79 -8.82 2.35 1.51
CA TYR A 79 -7.44 1.90 1.42
C TYR A 79 -6.81 1.76 2.81
N GLY A 80 -6.95 2.77 3.67
CA GLY A 80 -6.45 2.73 5.04
C GLY A 80 -7.04 1.57 5.85
N GLN A 81 -8.36 1.37 5.78
CA GLN A 81 -9.04 0.28 6.49
C GLN A 81 -8.63 -1.11 5.99
N ARG A 82 -8.45 -1.29 4.67
CA ARG A 82 -7.96 -2.55 4.10
C ARG A 82 -6.51 -2.80 4.50
N PHE A 83 -5.66 -1.77 4.43
CA PHE A 83 -4.26 -1.84 4.85
C PHE A 83 -4.12 -2.19 6.33
N GLU A 84 -4.91 -1.57 7.22
CA GLU A 84 -4.90 -1.86 8.66
C GLU A 84 -5.25 -3.33 8.94
N LYS A 85 -6.27 -3.87 8.26
CA LYS A 85 -6.62 -5.30 8.37
C LYS A 85 -5.48 -6.21 7.90
N LEU A 86 -4.86 -5.86 6.78
CA LEU A 86 -3.72 -6.61 6.26
C LEU A 86 -2.55 -6.59 7.25
N PHE A 87 -2.21 -5.41 7.75
CA PHE A 87 -1.12 -5.21 8.70
C PHE A 87 -1.34 -6.04 9.98
N HIS A 88 -2.53 -5.97 10.59
CA HIS A 88 -2.83 -6.77 11.77
C HIS A 88 -2.77 -8.28 11.52
N LYS A 89 -3.20 -8.76 10.33
CA LYS A 89 -3.04 -10.17 9.94
C LYS A 89 -1.57 -10.59 9.93
N ILE A 90 -0.68 -9.75 9.40
CA ILE A 90 0.75 -10.01 9.33
C ILE A 90 1.38 -9.92 10.73
N GLU A 91 1.03 -8.89 11.50
CA GLU A 91 1.53 -8.68 12.86
C GLU A 91 1.21 -9.87 13.77
N ASN A 92 -0.03 -10.37 13.71
CA ASN A 92 -0.45 -11.55 14.47
C ASN A 92 0.31 -12.81 14.04
N ARG A 93 0.64 -12.96 12.75
CA ARG A 93 1.46 -14.06 12.25
C ARG A 93 2.86 -14.01 12.86
N VAL A 94 3.50 -12.84 12.84
CA VAL A 94 4.86 -12.64 13.38
C VAL A 94 4.91 -12.86 14.89
N LYS A 95 3.88 -12.44 15.65
CA LYS A 95 3.81 -12.63 17.11
C LYS A 95 3.51 -14.08 17.52
N GLY A 96 2.93 -14.87 16.63
CA GLY A 96 2.54 -16.26 16.89
C GLY A 96 3.65 -17.30 16.66
N ASP A 97 4.76 -16.89 16.03
CA ASP A 97 5.97 -17.70 15.82
C ASP A 97 6.99 -17.50 16.94
#